data_AF-A0A8J3K7W0-F1
#
_entry.id   AF-A0A8J3K7W0-F1
#
_cell.length_a   1.000
_cell.length_b   1.000
_cell.length_c   1.000
_cell.angle_alpha   90.00
_cell.angle_beta   90.00
_cell.angle_gamma   90.00
#
_symmetry.space_group_name_H-M   'P 1'
#
loop_
_entity.id
_entity.type
_entity.pdbx_description
1 polymer ?
#
loop_
_entity_poly.entity_id
_entity_poly.type
_entity_poly.pdbx_seq_one_letter_code
_entity_poly.pdbx_strand_id
1 'polypeptide(L)'
;MIHLPADPSLLLVRLTSPGLDARVAAAEELADLLRVGALQQEQAEQIIGRLAEAAVARHPGADADAALHAVGEATVCYRPPLPLVQGLIALASPADPAVLDRVLDILACTRDPAAADLIRTYLADPRDDVRAAAQRALTELPGRIPGATPQRYVTPAYADQWARDLSADLAMFTSTSEDDRGHPCGERTIGAAATHAELVALTAGELCHVMPSDLLIWYRRVREVSLPDIGNGYFLHPPDLVVADARGAGVQWIDTDGRPERVVVFGSDGGGTLYALTPTGTAVYRLPPGQVLDGVYRDSAVSTVAPHLVGFLDLLRAATRDHVRTGVTPGL
;
A
#
# COMPACT_ATOMS: atom_id res chain seq x y z
N MET A 1 23.66 -13.66 4.59
CA MET A 1 24.29 -12.84 5.63
C MET A 1 23.55 -11.52 5.61
N ILE A 2 22.71 -11.26 6.61
CA ILE A 2 21.81 -10.08 6.63
C ILE A 2 22.70 -8.87 6.89
N HIS A 3 22.90 -8.03 5.86
CA HIS A 3 23.55 -6.74 6.04
C HIS A 3 22.60 -5.89 6.89
N LEU A 4 23.02 -5.50 8.09
CA LEU A 4 22.34 -4.46 8.85
C LEU A 4 22.18 -3.24 7.93
N PRO A 5 21.00 -2.60 7.89
CA PRO A 5 20.82 -1.41 7.06
C PRO A 5 21.85 -0.37 7.48
N ALA A 6 22.64 0.11 6.52
CA ALA A 6 23.64 1.13 6.77
C ALA A 6 22.97 2.38 7.35
N ASP A 7 23.66 3.07 8.26
CA ASP A 7 23.17 4.34 8.83
C ASP A 7 22.84 5.32 7.68
N PRO A 8 21.58 5.79 7.58
CA PRO A 8 21.16 6.63 6.46
C PRO A 8 21.96 7.93 6.38
N SER A 9 22.48 8.42 7.51
CA SER A 9 23.33 9.61 7.58
C SER A 9 24.66 9.38 6.86
N LEU A 10 25.26 8.20 7.00
CA LEU A 10 26.50 7.84 6.30
C LEU A 10 26.27 7.67 4.80
N LEU A 11 25.12 7.14 4.40
CA LEU A 11 24.75 7.02 2.99
C LEU A 11 24.57 8.40 2.34
N LEU A 12 23.94 9.36 3.04
CA LEU A 12 23.84 10.74 2.57
C LEU A 12 25.21 11.40 2.41
N VAL A 13 26.16 11.15 3.30
CA VAL A 13 27.55 11.62 3.12
C VAL A 13 28.19 10.97 1.89
N ARG A 14 28.03 9.65 1.71
CA ARG A 14 28.55 8.93 0.52
C ARG A 14 27.93 9.42 -0.78
N LEU A 15 26.67 9.85 -0.79
CA LEU A 15 26.00 10.46 -1.94
C LEU A 15 26.68 11.78 -2.40
N THR A 16 27.50 12.39 -1.55
CA THR A 16 28.33 13.57 -1.87
C THR A 16 29.79 13.25 -2.16
N SER A 17 30.17 11.96 -2.14
CA SER A 17 31.53 11.50 -2.42
C SER A 17 32.02 11.95 -3.81
N PRO A 18 33.32 12.25 -3.98
CA PRO A 18 33.87 12.55 -5.31
C PRO A 18 33.82 11.35 -6.28
N GLY A 19 33.80 10.11 -5.77
CA GLY A 19 33.78 8.89 -6.59
C GLY A 19 32.38 8.54 -7.12
N LEU A 20 32.26 8.30 -8.43
CA LEU A 20 31.00 7.91 -9.09
C LEU A 20 30.40 6.64 -8.47
N ASP A 21 31.19 5.56 -8.39
CA ASP A 21 30.73 4.26 -7.88
C ASP A 21 30.20 4.35 -6.44
N ALA A 22 30.85 5.19 -5.62
CA ALA A 22 30.43 5.40 -4.24
C ALA A 22 29.08 6.12 -4.14
N ARG A 23 28.79 7.06 -5.07
CA ARG A 23 27.51 7.77 -5.12
C ARG A 23 26.38 6.89 -5.65
N VAL A 24 26.65 6.11 -6.71
CA VAL A 24 25.67 5.16 -7.27
C VAL A 24 25.29 4.13 -6.21
N ALA A 25 26.27 3.48 -5.59
CA ALA A 25 26.02 2.50 -4.52
C ALA A 25 25.25 3.11 -3.33
N ALA A 26 25.56 4.36 -2.96
CA ALA A 26 24.82 5.05 -1.91
C ALA A 26 23.35 5.31 -2.28
N ALA A 27 23.08 5.68 -3.54
CA ALA A 27 21.72 5.89 -4.01
C ALA A 27 20.92 4.57 -4.03
N GLU A 28 21.53 3.47 -4.46
CA GLU A 28 20.91 2.13 -4.43
C GLU A 28 20.60 1.65 -3.00
N GLU A 29 21.56 1.79 -2.07
CA GLU A 29 21.34 1.44 -0.66
C GLU A 29 20.24 2.30 -0.01
N LEU A 30 20.15 3.59 -0.38
CA LEU A 30 19.05 4.46 0.05
C LEU A 30 17.72 4.06 -0.59
N ALA A 31 17.71 3.62 -1.86
CA ALA A 31 16.52 3.11 -2.53
C ALA A 31 15.96 1.89 -1.79
N ASP A 32 16.81 0.92 -1.44
CA ASP A 32 16.41 -0.26 -0.68
C ASP A 32 15.81 0.10 0.69
N LEU A 33 16.45 1.03 1.40
CA LEU A 33 15.98 1.51 2.69
C LEU A 33 14.62 2.21 2.60
N LEU A 34 14.43 3.03 1.56
CA LEU A 34 13.17 3.73 1.31
C LEU A 34 12.07 2.74 0.89
N ARG A 35 12.38 1.80 0.00
CA ARG A 35 11.47 0.76 -0.48
C ARG A 35 10.95 -0.12 0.65
N VAL A 36 11.78 -0.44 1.64
CA VAL A 36 11.37 -1.21 2.83
C VAL A 36 10.48 -0.40 3.77
N GLY A 37 10.41 0.94 3.62
CA GLY A 37 9.53 1.79 4.42
C GLY A 37 9.86 1.83 5.91
N ALA A 38 11.12 1.58 6.26
CA ALA A 38 11.58 1.45 7.66
C ALA A 38 11.88 2.79 8.35
N LEU A 39 11.83 3.91 7.61
CA LEU A 39 12.18 5.23 8.11
C LEU A 39 10.95 5.99 8.61
N GLN A 40 11.20 6.91 9.53
CA GLN A 40 10.20 7.93 9.85
C GLN A 40 9.98 8.85 8.65
N GLN A 41 8.77 9.37 8.49
CA GLN A 41 8.37 10.22 7.36
C GLN A 41 9.34 11.41 7.18
N GLU A 42 9.70 12.11 8.26
CA GLU A 42 10.64 13.26 8.21
C GLU A 42 12.02 12.85 7.70
N GLN A 43 12.53 11.71 8.14
CA GLN A 43 13.83 11.20 7.70
C GLN A 43 13.79 10.75 6.23
N ALA A 44 12.70 10.10 5.81
CA ALA A 44 12.48 9.73 4.41
C ALA A 44 12.40 10.98 3.53
N GLU A 45 11.68 12.02 3.94
CA GLU A 45 11.59 13.29 3.22
C GLU A 45 12.95 13.97 3.07
N GLN A 46 13.76 14.02 4.15
CA GLN A 46 15.13 14.54 4.06
C GLN A 46 15.97 13.80 3.04
N ILE A 47 15.89 12.46 3.01
CA ILE A 47 16.63 11.63 2.05
C ILE A 47 16.11 11.85 0.63
N ILE A 48 14.79 11.85 0.43
CA ILE A 48 14.16 12.07 -0.88
C ILE A 48 14.56 13.44 -1.44
N GLY A 49 14.54 14.49 -0.62
CA GLY A 49 14.98 15.83 -1.02
C GLY A 49 16.44 15.83 -1.50
N ARG A 50 17.34 15.15 -0.77
CA ARG A 50 18.76 15.04 -1.17
C ARG A 50 18.97 14.24 -2.45
N LEU A 51 18.21 13.17 -2.66
CA LEU A 51 18.25 12.38 -3.89
C LEU A 51 17.71 13.19 -5.08
N ALA A 52 16.62 13.95 -4.89
CA ALA A 52 16.06 14.82 -5.93
C ALA A 52 17.05 15.93 -6.31
N GLU A 53 17.66 16.61 -5.33
CA GLU A 53 18.73 17.59 -5.55
C GLU A 53 19.92 16.97 -6.31
N ALA A 54 20.35 15.77 -5.91
CA ALA A 54 21.43 15.02 -6.55
C ALA A 54 21.13 14.67 -8.01
N ALA A 55 19.91 14.22 -8.30
CA ALA A 55 19.46 13.90 -9.65
C ALA A 55 19.50 15.15 -10.55
N VAL A 56 18.99 16.28 -10.08
CA VAL A 56 18.99 17.54 -10.86
C VAL A 56 20.41 18.06 -11.08
N ALA A 57 21.24 18.09 -10.04
CA ALA A 57 22.57 18.72 -10.11
C ALA A 57 23.57 17.96 -10.98
N ARG A 58 23.35 16.66 -11.21
CA ARG A 58 24.34 15.76 -11.85
C ARG A 58 23.86 15.17 -13.17
N HIS A 59 22.67 15.54 -13.62
CA HIS A 59 22.18 15.10 -14.91
C HIS A 59 22.92 15.80 -16.06
N PRO A 60 23.28 15.08 -17.15
CA PRO A 60 23.10 13.64 -17.35
C PRO A 60 24.22 12.80 -16.70
N GLY A 61 23.89 11.64 -16.14
CA GLY A 61 24.88 10.74 -15.53
C GLY A 61 24.27 9.56 -14.78
N ALA A 62 25.03 8.47 -14.65
CA ALA A 62 24.57 7.25 -13.98
C ALA A 62 24.21 7.46 -12.50
N ASP A 63 24.86 8.41 -11.82
CA ASP A 63 24.51 8.79 -10.45
C ASP A 63 23.23 9.64 -10.37
N ALA A 64 22.93 10.44 -11.40
CA ALA A 64 21.63 11.11 -11.50
C ALA A 64 20.50 10.10 -11.72
N ASP A 65 20.70 9.11 -12.59
CA ASP A 65 19.73 8.05 -12.87
C ASP A 65 19.47 7.18 -11.63
N ALA A 66 20.52 6.79 -10.91
CA ALA A 66 20.40 6.03 -9.66
C ALA A 66 19.66 6.83 -8.58
N ALA A 67 19.95 8.13 -8.45
CA ALA A 67 19.24 8.99 -7.50
C ALA A 67 17.77 9.16 -7.87
N LEU A 68 17.45 9.37 -9.15
CA LEU A 68 16.08 9.48 -9.63
C LEU A 68 15.30 8.16 -9.43
N HIS A 69 15.94 7.02 -9.69
CA HIS A 69 15.37 5.71 -9.41
C HIS A 69 15.05 5.55 -7.92
N ALA A 70 15.99 5.92 -7.03
CA ALA A 70 15.79 5.86 -5.59
C ALA A 70 14.62 6.74 -5.11
N VAL A 71 14.41 7.93 -5.70
CA VAL A 71 13.22 8.75 -5.43
C VAL A 71 11.94 8.03 -5.86
N GLY A 72 11.93 7.41 -7.04
CA GLY A 72 10.80 6.61 -7.51
C GLY A 72 10.48 5.42 -6.59
N GLU A 73 11.49 4.68 -6.12
CA GLU A 73 11.28 3.60 -5.15
C GLU A 73 10.69 4.11 -3.83
N ALA A 74 11.06 5.32 -3.42
CA ALA A 74 10.53 5.94 -2.22
C ALA A 74 9.02 6.22 -2.32
N THR A 75 8.50 6.50 -3.51
CA THR A 75 7.06 6.81 -3.68
C THR A 75 6.15 5.61 -3.45
N VAL A 76 6.70 4.40 -3.37
CA VAL A 76 5.97 3.18 -3.00
C VAL A 76 5.52 3.22 -1.53
N CYS A 77 6.39 3.71 -0.63
CA CYS A 77 6.15 3.70 0.81
C CYS A 77 5.86 5.09 1.40
N TYR A 78 6.32 6.15 0.74
CA TYR A 78 6.22 7.52 1.24
C TYR A 78 5.54 8.43 0.22
N ARG A 79 4.95 9.50 0.74
CA ARG A 79 4.43 10.58 -0.10
C ARG A 79 5.37 11.77 -0.01
N PRO A 80 6.21 12.04 -1.02
CA PRO A 80 7.06 13.22 -0.98
C PRO A 80 6.22 14.49 -1.15
N PRO A 81 6.44 15.52 -0.31
CA PRO A 81 5.90 16.86 -0.56
C PRO A 81 6.38 17.37 -1.93
N LEU A 82 5.49 18.01 -2.69
CA LEU A 82 5.82 18.59 -3.99
C LEU A 82 7.08 19.49 -3.95
N PRO A 83 7.29 20.37 -2.95
CA PRO A 83 8.48 21.21 -2.91
C PRO A 83 9.83 20.46 -2.96
N LEU A 84 9.87 19.20 -2.51
CA LEU A 84 11.10 18.40 -2.53
C LEU A 84 11.41 17.81 -3.91
N VAL A 85 10.38 17.52 -4.71
CA VAL A 85 10.52 16.80 -5.99
C VAL A 85 10.18 17.67 -7.20
N GLN A 86 9.61 18.86 -7.02
CA GLN A 86 9.25 19.76 -8.12
C GLN A 86 10.44 20.12 -9.02
N GLY A 87 11.66 20.18 -8.46
CA GLY A 87 12.88 20.46 -9.23
C GLY A 87 13.19 19.41 -10.29
N LEU A 88 12.69 18.18 -10.13
CA LEU A 88 12.86 17.10 -11.11
C LEU A 88 12.21 17.42 -12.46
N ILE A 89 11.29 18.39 -12.52
CA ILE A 89 10.70 18.85 -13.80
C ILE A 89 11.78 19.35 -14.77
N ALA A 90 12.92 19.82 -14.27
CA ALA A 90 14.05 20.22 -15.11
C ALA A 90 14.67 19.03 -15.88
N LEU A 91 14.46 17.81 -15.40
CA LEU A 91 14.90 16.56 -16.04
C LEU A 91 13.87 15.99 -17.02
N ALA A 92 12.61 16.43 -16.93
CA ALA A 92 11.50 15.97 -17.76
C ALA A 92 11.62 16.51 -19.19
N SER A 93 12.65 16.04 -19.89
CA SER A 93 12.93 16.36 -21.28
C SER A 93 12.15 15.43 -22.19
N PRO A 94 11.38 15.99 -23.13
CA PRO A 94 10.93 15.30 -24.32
C PRO A 94 11.91 14.27 -24.89
N ALA A 95 13.18 14.64 -25.06
CA ALA A 95 14.17 13.82 -25.75
C ALA A 95 14.54 12.52 -25.01
N ASP A 96 14.18 12.38 -23.73
CA ASP A 96 14.36 11.16 -22.95
C ASP A 96 13.01 10.71 -22.35
N PRO A 97 12.22 9.91 -23.09
CA PRO A 97 10.91 9.46 -22.65
C PRO A 97 10.94 8.65 -21.35
N ALA A 98 12.03 7.94 -21.06
CA ALA A 98 12.13 7.09 -19.86
C ALA A 98 12.33 7.94 -18.60
N VAL A 99 13.20 8.96 -18.67
CA VAL A 99 13.37 9.93 -17.57
C VAL A 99 12.10 10.74 -17.39
N LEU A 100 11.47 11.20 -18.49
CA LEU A 100 10.22 11.93 -18.45
C LEU A 100 9.12 11.15 -17.74
N ASP A 101 8.84 9.91 -18.16
CA ASP A 101 7.79 9.06 -17.59
C ASP A 101 7.99 8.91 -16.07
N ARG A 102 9.22 8.61 -15.64
CA ARG A 102 9.58 8.49 -14.22
C ARG A 102 9.38 9.80 -13.44
N VAL A 103 9.74 10.95 -13.99
CA VAL A 103 9.53 12.24 -13.34
C VAL A 103 8.03 12.55 -13.20
N LEU A 104 7.24 12.30 -14.25
CA LEU A 104 5.79 12.53 -14.20
C LEU A 104 5.11 11.60 -13.19
N ASP A 105 5.55 10.34 -13.09
CA ASP A 105 5.09 9.39 -12.08
C ASP A 105 5.42 9.87 -10.66
N ILE A 106 6.67 10.32 -10.41
CA ILE A 106 7.06 10.87 -9.10
C ILE A 106 6.20 12.08 -8.72
N LEU A 107 5.95 12.99 -9.67
CA LEU A 107 5.10 14.17 -9.45
C LEU A 107 3.65 13.76 -9.17
N ALA A 108 3.12 12.76 -9.88
CA ALA A 108 1.79 12.21 -9.61
C ALA A 108 1.70 11.63 -8.19
N CYS A 109 2.76 10.96 -7.71
CA CYS A 109 2.79 10.40 -6.37
C CYS A 109 2.76 11.45 -5.24
N THR A 110 3.08 12.72 -5.50
CA THR A 110 2.94 13.80 -4.50
C THR A 110 1.49 14.03 -4.09
N ARG A 111 0.54 13.79 -5.02
CA ARG A 111 -0.89 14.12 -4.91
C ARG A 111 -1.20 15.58 -4.61
N ASP A 112 -0.23 16.47 -4.85
CA ASP A 112 -0.42 17.90 -4.72
C ASP A 112 -1.15 18.42 -5.98
N PRO A 113 -2.31 19.09 -5.86
CA PRO A 113 -2.99 19.67 -7.00
C PRO A 113 -2.11 20.60 -7.86
N ALA A 114 -1.12 21.26 -7.26
CA ALA A 114 -0.18 22.12 -7.99
C ALA A 114 0.72 21.33 -8.95
N ALA A 115 0.96 20.04 -8.72
CA ALA A 115 1.67 19.19 -9.68
C ALA A 115 0.85 18.97 -10.96
N ALA A 116 -0.49 19.13 -10.93
CA ALA A 116 -1.32 19.01 -12.12
C ALA A 116 -0.94 20.06 -13.17
N ASP A 117 -0.64 21.28 -12.72
CA ASP A 117 -0.27 22.36 -13.62
C ASP A 117 1.09 22.11 -14.27
N LEU A 118 2.02 21.49 -13.54
CA LEU A 118 3.31 21.05 -14.07
C LEU A 118 3.13 19.91 -15.10
N ILE A 119 2.29 18.91 -14.82
CA ILE A 119 2.12 17.77 -15.73
C ILE A 119 1.34 18.16 -16.99
N ARG A 120 0.34 19.06 -16.88
CA ARG A 120 -0.50 19.49 -18.02
C ARG A 120 0.29 20.12 -19.16
N THR A 121 1.48 20.69 -18.92
CA THR A 121 2.30 21.27 -19.99
C THR A 121 2.70 20.23 -21.04
N TYR A 122 2.79 18.96 -20.66
CA TYR A 122 3.17 17.85 -21.54
C TYR A 122 2.02 17.28 -22.37
N LEU A 123 0.77 17.68 -22.10
CA LEU A 123 -0.39 17.30 -22.92
C LEU A 123 -0.36 17.93 -24.31
N ALA A 124 0.39 19.02 -24.49
CA ALA A 124 0.55 19.70 -25.78
C ALA A 124 1.77 19.21 -26.58
N ASP A 125 2.55 18.24 -26.07
CA ASP A 125 3.71 17.72 -26.80
C ASP A 125 3.26 17.03 -28.11
N PRO A 126 3.96 17.24 -29.24
CA PRO A 126 3.62 16.63 -30.52
C PRO A 126 3.66 15.10 -30.50
N ARG A 127 4.35 14.47 -29.54
CA ARG A 127 4.57 13.02 -29.52
C ARG A 127 3.57 12.31 -28.62
N ASP A 128 3.05 11.20 -29.12
CA ASP A 128 1.92 10.47 -28.52
C ASP A 128 2.29 9.80 -27.19
N ASP A 129 3.52 9.31 -27.08
CA ASP A 129 4.07 8.66 -25.89
C ASP A 129 4.14 9.63 -24.69
N VAL A 130 4.58 10.86 -24.92
CA VAL A 130 4.65 11.92 -23.92
C VAL A 130 3.26 12.37 -23.47
N ARG A 131 2.34 12.57 -24.42
CA ARG A 131 0.95 12.88 -24.06
C ARG A 131 0.32 11.75 -23.26
N ALA A 132 0.58 10.49 -23.63
CA ALA A 132 0.09 9.34 -22.90
C ALA A 132 0.68 9.25 -21.48
N ALA A 133 1.98 9.51 -21.30
CA ALA A 133 2.61 9.57 -19.98
C ALA A 133 2.00 10.67 -19.11
N ALA A 134 1.83 11.88 -19.65
CA ALA A 134 1.19 12.98 -18.93
C ALA A 134 -0.27 12.68 -18.57
N GLN A 135 -1.03 12.02 -19.45
CA GLN A 135 -2.39 11.57 -19.15
C GLN A 135 -2.43 10.51 -18.05
N ARG A 136 -1.52 9.52 -18.08
CA ARG A 136 -1.38 8.54 -16.99
C ARG A 136 -1.09 9.26 -15.68
N ALA A 137 -0.05 10.09 -15.64
CA ALA A 137 0.33 10.83 -14.45
C ALA A 137 -0.80 11.73 -13.91
N LEU A 138 -1.57 12.42 -14.78
CA LEU A 138 -2.74 13.19 -14.36
C LEU A 138 -3.91 12.34 -13.87
N THR A 139 -4.01 11.09 -14.32
CA THR A 139 -5.01 10.12 -13.82
C THR A 139 -4.62 9.64 -12.42
N GLU A 140 -3.32 9.43 -12.19
CA GLU A 140 -2.75 8.99 -10.92
C GLU A 140 -2.63 10.13 -9.89
N LEU A 141 -2.43 11.39 -10.33
CA LEU A 141 -2.20 12.55 -9.48
C LEU A 141 -3.30 12.84 -8.46
N PRO A 142 -4.60 12.92 -8.83
CA PRO A 142 -5.67 13.07 -7.83
C PRO A 142 -5.83 11.80 -6.97
N GLY A 143 -5.00 10.77 -7.17
CA GLY A 143 -5.28 9.41 -6.77
C GLY A 143 -6.65 9.05 -7.27
N ARG A 144 -6.92 9.13 -8.59
CA ARG A 144 -8.22 8.86 -9.23
C ARG A 144 -9.40 9.48 -8.39
N ILE A 145 -9.80 10.75 -8.54
CA ILE A 145 -11.07 11.19 -9.17
C ILE A 145 -11.46 12.60 -8.63
N PRO A 146 -11.97 13.50 -9.49
CA PRO A 146 -12.69 14.75 -9.13
C PRO A 146 -14.18 14.53 -8.80
N GLY A 147 -14.69 15.28 -7.82
CA GLY A 147 -16.04 15.15 -7.26
C GLY A 147 -15.94 14.48 -5.88
N ALA A 148 -15.75 15.29 -4.85
CA ALA A 148 -15.18 14.95 -3.54
C ALA A 148 -15.34 13.48 -3.00
N THR A 149 -14.24 12.94 -2.41
CA THR A 149 -14.00 11.63 -1.68
C THR A 149 -13.71 10.39 -2.56
N PRO A 150 -13.10 9.25 -2.08
CA PRO A 150 -12.50 8.87 -0.80
C PRO A 150 -10.99 8.52 -0.90
N GLN A 151 -10.36 8.24 0.23
CA GLN A 151 -8.97 7.77 0.28
C GLN A 151 -8.83 6.41 -0.41
N ARG A 152 -7.99 6.29 -1.45
CA ARG A 152 -7.88 5.04 -2.24
C ARG A 152 -6.89 4.02 -1.72
N TYR A 153 -5.92 4.49 -0.95
CA TYR A 153 -4.80 3.70 -0.49
C TYR A 153 -4.71 3.80 1.01
N VAL A 154 -4.33 2.71 1.65
CA VAL A 154 -4.06 2.72 3.09
C VAL A 154 -2.88 3.66 3.34
N THR A 155 -3.07 4.68 4.17
CA THR A 155 -1.96 5.46 4.72
C THR A 155 -1.80 5.13 6.19
N PRO A 156 -0.62 5.40 6.80
CA PRO A 156 -0.44 5.29 8.24
C PRO A 156 -1.53 6.02 9.04
N ALA A 157 -1.79 7.27 8.70
CA ALA A 157 -2.81 8.09 9.38
C ALA A 157 -4.23 7.51 9.23
N TYR A 158 -4.56 6.95 8.06
CA TYR A 158 -5.84 6.29 7.85
C TYR A 158 -5.96 5.02 8.70
N ALA A 159 -4.96 4.14 8.69
CA ALA A 159 -4.98 2.92 9.50
C ALA A 159 -5.08 3.24 11.01
N ASP A 160 -4.31 4.22 11.48
CA ASP A 160 -4.36 4.70 12.86
C ASP A 160 -5.74 5.27 13.21
N GLN A 161 -6.33 6.07 12.32
CA GLN A 161 -7.66 6.65 12.53
C GLN A 161 -8.75 5.57 12.51
N TRP A 162 -8.70 4.66 11.55
CA TRP A 162 -9.64 3.55 11.43
C TRP A 162 -9.62 2.68 12.67
N ALA A 163 -8.44 2.33 13.18
CA ALA A 163 -8.29 1.50 14.37
C ALA A 163 -8.87 2.18 15.60
N ARG A 164 -8.54 3.47 15.82
CA ARG A 164 -9.11 4.27 16.92
C ARG A 164 -10.63 4.34 16.85
N ASP A 165 -11.16 4.60 15.66
CA ASP A 165 -12.59 4.74 15.48
C ASP A 165 -13.33 3.43 15.69
N LEU A 166 -12.80 2.31 15.17
CA LEU A 166 -13.39 1.00 15.39
C LEU A 166 -13.34 0.62 16.88
N SER A 167 -12.21 0.87 17.57
CA SER A 167 -12.11 0.68 19.03
C SER A 167 -13.18 1.49 19.78
N ALA A 168 -13.42 2.74 19.39
CA ALA A 168 -14.44 3.58 20.00
C ALA A 168 -15.86 3.05 19.75
N ASP A 169 -16.16 2.65 18.50
CA ASP A 169 -17.44 2.02 18.14
C ASP A 169 -17.68 0.73 18.96
N LEU A 170 -16.65 -0.10 19.16
CA LEU A 170 -16.73 -1.34 19.96
C LEU A 170 -16.86 -1.09 21.47
N ALA A 171 -16.16 -0.10 22.01
CA ALA A 171 -16.23 0.24 23.43
C ALA A 171 -17.62 0.75 23.85
N MET A 172 -18.34 1.42 22.94
CA MET A 172 -19.73 1.80 23.19
C MET A 172 -20.63 0.56 23.33
N PHE A 173 -20.40 -0.50 22.55
CA PHE A 173 -21.21 -1.72 22.58
C PHE A 173 -21.05 -2.53 23.86
N THR A 174 -19.82 -2.69 24.36
CA THR A 174 -19.56 -3.47 25.59
C THR A 174 -20.27 -2.90 26.81
N SER A 175 -20.53 -1.58 26.86
CA SER A 175 -21.31 -0.95 27.92
C SER A 175 -22.82 -1.27 27.88
N THR A 176 -23.33 -1.74 26.74
CA THR A 176 -24.76 -2.03 26.52
C THR A 176 -25.10 -3.52 26.44
N SER A 177 -24.11 -4.41 26.26
CA SER A 177 -24.36 -5.83 25.93
C SER A 177 -24.27 -6.81 27.10
N GLU A 178 -23.62 -6.45 28.21
CA GLU A 178 -23.43 -7.38 29.34
C GLU A 178 -24.72 -7.69 30.12
N ASP A 179 -25.81 -6.96 29.88
CA ASP A 179 -27.06 -7.09 30.64
C ASP A 179 -28.11 -8.03 30.00
N ASP A 180 -28.00 -8.37 28.70
CA ASP A 180 -29.20 -8.80 27.93
C ASP A 180 -29.12 -10.16 27.19
N ARG A 181 -27.95 -10.82 27.04
CA ARG A 181 -27.82 -11.97 26.10
C ARG A 181 -27.21 -13.29 26.61
N GLY A 182 -26.82 -13.40 27.88
CA GLY A 182 -26.53 -14.70 28.55
C GLY A 182 -25.35 -15.54 28.01
N HIS A 183 -24.64 -15.09 26.96
CA HIS A 183 -23.41 -15.69 26.46
C HIS A 183 -22.25 -14.67 26.61
N PRO A 184 -21.07 -15.08 27.09
CA PRO A 184 -19.91 -14.18 27.11
C PRO A 184 -19.59 -13.79 25.67
N CYS A 185 -19.51 -12.48 25.41
CA CYS A 185 -19.02 -11.97 24.13
C CYS A 185 -17.62 -12.54 23.88
N GLY A 186 -17.33 -12.98 22.66
CA GLY A 186 -15.97 -13.36 22.30
C GLY A 186 -15.02 -12.17 22.49
N GLU A 187 -13.74 -12.45 22.78
CA GLU A 187 -12.75 -11.39 22.91
C GLU A 187 -12.59 -10.67 21.55
N ARG A 188 -12.91 -9.38 21.51
CA ARG A 188 -12.77 -8.54 20.32
C ARG A 188 -11.44 -7.81 20.41
N THR A 189 -10.57 -8.04 19.45
CA THR A 189 -9.21 -7.49 19.47
C THR A 189 -8.91 -6.74 18.19
N ILE A 190 -8.25 -5.61 18.36
CA ILE A 190 -7.53 -4.92 17.28
C ILE A 190 -6.06 -5.02 17.69
N GLY A 191 -5.31 -5.84 16.98
CA GLY A 191 -3.90 -6.06 17.27
C GLY A 191 -3.10 -4.78 17.05
N ALA A 192 -2.09 -4.55 17.90
CA ALA A 192 -1.08 -3.52 17.69
C ALA A 192 -0.32 -3.74 16.37
N ALA A 193 0.62 -2.88 16.01
CA ALA A 193 1.46 -3.07 14.82
C ALA A 193 2.15 -4.44 14.79
N ALA A 194 2.28 -5.01 13.58
CA ALA A 194 3.10 -6.20 13.36
C ALA A 194 4.56 -5.96 13.75
N THR A 195 5.21 -7.00 14.24
CA THR A 195 6.63 -6.97 14.57
C THR A 195 7.48 -6.79 13.32
N HIS A 196 8.72 -6.31 13.49
CA HIS A 196 9.66 -6.19 12.38
C HIS A 196 9.90 -7.54 11.68
N ALA A 197 9.98 -8.64 12.44
CA ALA A 197 10.18 -9.98 11.88
C ALA A 197 8.99 -10.43 11.01
N GLU A 198 7.76 -10.14 11.42
CA GLU A 198 6.55 -10.41 10.63
C GLU A 198 6.52 -9.59 9.34
N LEU A 199 6.87 -8.30 9.40
CA LEU A 199 6.93 -7.43 8.22
C LEU A 199 8.00 -7.90 7.22
N VAL A 200 9.18 -8.32 7.71
CA VAL A 200 10.23 -8.89 6.87
C VAL A 200 9.75 -10.19 6.21
N ALA A 201 9.00 -11.03 6.93
CA ALA A 201 8.47 -12.28 6.38
C ALA A 201 7.47 -12.03 5.24
N LEU A 202 6.62 -11.00 5.35
CA LEU A 202 5.67 -10.59 4.30
C LEU A 202 6.35 -10.14 3.00
N THR A 203 7.61 -9.69 3.07
CA THR A 203 8.38 -9.21 1.90
C THR A 203 9.56 -10.12 1.56
N ALA A 204 9.64 -11.32 2.12
CA ALA A 204 10.77 -12.21 1.91
C ALA A 204 10.63 -13.08 0.65
N GLY A 205 11.70 -13.16 -0.15
CA GLY A 205 11.75 -14.01 -1.34
C GLY A 205 10.72 -13.58 -2.39
N GLU A 206 10.00 -14.53 -2.97
CA GLU A 206 8.98 -14.26 -4.00
C GLU A 206 7.79 -13.43 -3.47
N LEU A 207 7.62 -13.33 -2.14
CA LEU A 207 6.52 -12.57 -1.55
C LEU A 207 6.61 -11.06 -1.83
N CYS A 208 7.81 -10.52 -2.05
CA CYS A 208 8.00 -9.09 -2.32
C CYS A 208 7.30 -8.60 -3.60
N HIS A 209 7.00 -9.50 -4.54
CA HIS A 209 6.34 -9.16 -5.80
C HIS A 209 4.82 -9.37 -5.77
N VAL A 210 4.30 -9.97 -4.70
CA VAL A 210 2.89 -10.38 -4.63
C VAL A 210 2.17 -9.76 -3.45
N MET A 211 2.91 -9.33 -2.44
CA MET A 211 2.35 -8.68 -1.27
C MET A 211 1.89 -7.26 -1.63
N PRO A 212 0.59 -6.92 -1.48
CA PRO A 212 0.10 -5.60 -1.82
C PRO A 212 0.64 -4.53 -0.87
N SER A 213 1.11 -3.40 -1.40
CA SER A 213 1.70 -2.31 -0.60
C SER A 213 0.74 -1.76 0.45
N ASP A 214 -0.55 -1.65 0.13
CA ASP A 214 -1.60 -1.24 1.06
C ASP A 214 -1.71 -2.16 2.28
N LEU A 215 -1.53 -3.46 2.07
CA LEU A 215 -1.58 -4.46 3.15
C LEU A 215 -0.31 -4.39 4.02
N LEU A 216 0.85 -4.08 3.44
CA LEU A 216 2.08 -3.82 4.20
C LEU A 216 1.95 -2.55 5.07
N ILE A 217 1.38 -1.47 4.53
CA ILE A 217 1.13 -0.24 5.29
C ILE A 217 0.13 -0.50 6.42
N TRP A 218 -0.91 -1.29 6.15
CA TRP A 218 -1.86 -1.75 7.15
C TRP A 218 -1.18 -2.50 8.30
N TYR A 219 -0.41 -3.55 8.00
CA TYR A 219 0.24 -4.38 9.03
C TYR A 219 1.26 -3.62 9.88
N ARG A 220 1.85 -2.54 9.37
CA ARG A 220 2.70 -1.65 10.18
C ARG A 220 1.94 -0.91 11.29
N ARG A 221 0.60 -0.91 11.26
CA ARG A 221 -0.26 -0.21 12.23
C ARG A 221 -1.20 -1.16 12.97
N VAL A 222 -1.76 -2.13 12.26
CA VAL A 222 -2.74 -3.09 12.79
C VAL A 222 -2.34 -4.49 12.36
N ARG A 223 -1.89 -5.31 13.31
CA ARG A 223 -1.43 -6.69 13.06
C ARG A 223 -2.59 -7.60 12.66
N GLU A 224 -3.73 -7.48 13.32
CA GLU A 224 -4.89 -8.34 13.10
C GLU A 224 -6.15 -7.65 13.62
N VAL A 225 -7.31 -8.13 13.20
CA VAL A 225 -8.61 -7.71 13.74
C VAL A 225 -9.45 -8.96 13.95
N SER A 226 -10.03 -9.12 15.15
CA SER A 226 -10.92 -10.22 15.50
C SER A 226 -12.23 -9.66 16.03
N LEU A 227 -13.31 -9.90 15.28
CA LEU A 227 -14.66 -9.41 15.58
C LEU A 227 -15.67 -10.58 15.56
N PRO A 228 -15.53 -11.59 16.44
CA PRO A 228 -16.33 -12.82 16.37
C PRO A 228 -17.84 -12.58 16.54
N ASP A 229 -18.24 -11.54 17.28
CA ASP A 229 -19.65 -11.26 17.57
C ASP A 229 -20.31 -10.30 16.57
N ILE A 230 -19.57 -9.78 15.59
CA ILE A 230 -20.12 -8.84 14.61
C ILE A 230 -20.65 -9.63 13.42
N GLY A 231 -21.98 -9.79 13.35
CA GLY A 231 -22.62 -10.57 12.27
C GLY A 231 -22.24 -12.05 12.31
N ASN A 232 -21.67 -12.56 11.22
CA ASN A 232 -21.12 -13.92 11.14
C ASN A 232 -19.69 -14.03 11.72
N GLY A 233 -19.18 -12.96 12.31
CA GLY A 233 -17.79 -12.84 12.74
C GLY A 233 -16.91 -12.38 11.58
N TYR A 234 -16.05 -11.39 11.82
CA TYR A 234 -15.08 -10.90 10.83
C TYR A 234 -13.67 -10.91 11.37
N PHE A 235 -12.72 -11.32 10.52
CA PHE A 235 -11.32 -11.50 10.89
C PHE A 235 -10.42 -10.89 9.82
N LEU A 236 -9.50 -10.01 10.21
CA LEU A 236 -8.32 -9.66 9.42
C LEU A 236 -7.15 -10.46 9.98
N HIS A 237 -6.55 -11.29 9.13
CA HIS A 237 -5.58 -12.28 9.54
C HIS A 237 -4.26 -11.66 9.98
N PRO A 238 -3.55 -12.26 10.96
CA PRO A 238 -2.20 -11.85 11.29
C PRO A 238 -1.20 -12.17 10.17
N PRO A 239 -0.04 -11.48 10.12
CA PRO A 239 0.96 -11.65 9.08
C PRO A 239 1.45 -13.07 8.86
N ASP A 240 1.59 -13.87 9.92
CA ASP A 240 2.08 -15.25 9.85
C ASP A 240 1.11 -16.15 9.09
N LEU A 241 -0.20 -15.98 9.31
CA LEU A 241 -1.23 -16.68 8.55
C LEU A 241 -1.24 -16.25 7.08
N VAL A 242 -1.16 -14.95 6.81
CA VAL A 242 -1.07 -14.43 5.43
C VAL A 242 0.16 -14.95 4.69
N VAL A 243 1.31 -15.01 5.37
CA VAL A 243 2.55 -15.60 4.81
C VAL A 243 2.37 -17.09 4.53
N ALA A 244 1.75 -17.84 5.43
CA ALA A 244 1.52 -19.27 5.25
C ALA A 244 0.62 -19.53 4.03
N ASP A 245 -0.49 -18.80 3.92
CA ASP A 245 -1.42 -18.91 2.79
C ASP A 245 -0.75 -18.55 1.47
N ALA A 246 -0.04 -17.42 1.43
CA ALA A 246 0.70 -16.97 0.25
C ALA A 246 1.80 -17.95 -0.18
N ARG A 247 2.29 -18.80 0.73
CA ARG A 247 3.29 -19.87 0.48
C ARG A 247 2.69 -21.25 0.20
N GLY A 248 1.36 -21.35 0.11
CA GLY A 248 0.68 -22.55 -0.39
C GLY A 248 -0.09 -23.33 0.67
N ALA A 249 -0.22 -22.81 1.89
CA ALA A 249 -1.14 -23.37 2.88
C ALA A 249 -2.62 -23.08 2.55
N GLY A 250 -2.87 -22.06 1.72
CA GLY A 250 -4.21 -21.57 1.40
C GLY A 250 -4.38 -21.17 -0.07
N VAL A 251 -5.30 -20.25 -0.32
CA VAL A 251 -5.59 -19.75 -1.69
C VAL A 251 -4.49 -18.78 -2.13
N GLN A 252 -3.85 -19.10 -3.25
CA GLN A 252 -2.84 -18.27 -3.92
C GLN A 252 -3.35 -17.68 -5.24
N TRP A 253 -4.35 -18.33 -5.84
CA TRP A 253 -4.91 -17.97 -7.13
C TRP A 253 -6.43 -18.07 -7.07
N ILE A 254 -7.11 -17.18 -7.78
CA ILE A 254 -8.52 -17.33 -8.11
C ILE A 254 -8.62 -17.64 -9.60
N ASP A 255 -9.54 -18.51 -9.99
CA ASP A 255 -9.86 -18.75 -11.39
C ASP A 255 -11.28 -18.29 -11.67
N THR A 256 -11.38 -17.12 -12.31
CA THR A 256 -12.66 -16.59 -12.80
C THR A 256 -12.71 -16.78 -14.31
N ASP A 257 -13.60 -17.65 -14.77
CA ASP A 257 -13.83 -17.96 -16.19
C ASP A 257 -12.57 -18.41 -16.97
N GLY A 258 -11.71 -19.21 -16.35
CA GLY A 258 -10.50 -19.75 -16.97
C GLY A 258 -9.33 -18.76 -17.01
N ARG A 259 -9.41 -17.67 -16.23
CA ARG A 259 -8.36 -16.66 -16.12
C ARG A 259 -7.81 -16.67 -14.69
N PRO A 260 -6.72 -17.41 -14.43
CA PRO A 260 -6.12 -17.43 -13.11
C PRO A 260 -5.49 -16.06 -12.79
N GLU A 261 -5.88 -15.48 -11.66
CA GLU A 261 -5.32 -14.26 -11.11
C GLU A 261 -4.70 -14.55 -9.74
N ARG A 262 -3.49 -14.02 -9.50
CA ARG A 262 -2.81 -14.20 -8.22
C ARG A 262 -3.45 -13.31 -7.16
N VAL A 263 -3.63 -13.83 -5.96
CA VAL A 263 -4.22 -13.10 -4.83
C VAL A 263 -3.47 -13.39 -3.54
N VAL A 264 -3.68 -12.52 -2.56
CA VAL A 264 -3.25 -12.68 -1.17
C VAL A 264 -4.50 -12.66 -0.30
N VAL A 265 -4.79 -13.80 0.35
CA VAL A 265 -5.84 -13.87 1.38
C VAL A 265 -5.36 -13.11 2.61
N PHE A 266 -6.20 -12.21 3.11
CA PHE A 266 -5.86 -11.36 4.26
C PHE A 266 -6.94 -11.31 5.33
N GLY A 267 -8.09 -11.96 5.10
CA GLY A 267 -9.17 -11.99 6.05
C GLY A 267 -10.19 -13.07 5.76
N SER A 268 -11.11 -13.25 6.70
CA SER A 268 -12.21 -14.20 6.59
C SER A 268 -13.42 -13.77 7.40
N ASP A 269 -14.54 -14.46 7.21
CA ASP A 269 -15.67 -14.44 8.14
C ASP A 269 -15.81 -15.78 8.89
N GLY A 270 -16.66 -15.82 9.92
CA GLY A 270 -16.95 -17.06 10.65
C GLY A 270 -17.82 -18.08 9.88
N GLY A 271 -18.30 -17.71 8.70
CA GLY A 271 -18.97 -18.61 7.75
C GLY A 271 -18.02 -19.35 6.81
N GLY A 272 -16.71 -19.08 6.88
CA GLY A 272 -15.69 -19.67 6.01
C GLY A 272 -15.48 -18.94 4.69
N THR A 273 -16.07 -17.75 4.52
CA THR A 273 -15.73 -16.86 3.40
C THR A 273 -14.30 -16.34 3.62
N LEU A 274 -13.50 -16.30 2.57
CA LEU A 274 -12.19 -15.64 2.56
C LEU A 274 -12.26 -14.30 1.81
N TYR A 275 -11.46 -13.35 2.24
CA TYR A 275 -11.25 -12.07 1.55
C TYR A 275 -9.81 -12.01 1.04
N ALA A 276 -9.67 -11.72 -0.26
CA ALA A 276 -8.39 -11.75 -0.93
C ALA A 276 -8.15 -10.48 -1.75
N LEU A 277 -6.91 -10.01 -1.80
CA LEU A 277 -6.49 -8.81 -2.52
C LEU A 277 -5.52 -9.18 -3.64
N THR A 278 -5.62 -8.53 -4.78
CA THR A 278 -4.63 -8.68 -5.86
C THR A 278 -3.30 -8.02 -5.47
N PRO A 279 -2.14 -8.46 -5.99
CA PRO A 279 -0.85 -7.79 -5.78
C PRO A 279 -0.87 -6.28 -6.07
N THR A 280 -1.68 -5.87 -7.04
CA THR A 280 -1.87 -4.47 -7.43
C THR A 280 -2.73 -3.67 -6.45
N GLY A 281 -3.44 -4.32 -5.52
CA GLY A 281 -4.35 -3.68 -4.56
C GLY A 281 -5.66 -3.19 -5.18
N THR A 282 -5.99 -3.59 -6.41
CA THR A 282 -7.06 -3.00 -7.22
C THR A 282 -8.45 -3.56 -6.97
N ALA A 283 -8.57 -4.67 -6.25
CA ALA A 283 -9.85 -5.26 -5.90
C ALA A 283 -9.71 -6.17 -4.68
N VAL A 284 -10.70 -6.11 -3.79
CA VAL A 284 -10.92 -7.12 -2.75
C VAL A 284 -11.98 -8.09 -3.25
N TYR A 285 -11.60 -9.36 -3.35
CA TYR A 285 -12.48 -10.46 -3.70
C TYR A 285 -13.06 -11.10 -2.44
N ARG A 286 -14.32 -11.47 -2.54
CA ARG A 286 -15.04 -12.34 -1.63
C ARG A 286 -15.06 -13.74 -2.23
N LEU A 287 -14.51 -14.70 -1.47
CA LEU A 287 -14.42 -16.10 -1.84
C LEU A 287 -15.29 -16.91 -0.88
N PRO A 288 -16.54 -17.25 -1.23
CA PRO A 288 -17.39 -18.09 -0.37
C PRO A 288 -16.73 -19.43 -0.02
N PRO A 289 -17.25 -20.20 0.95
CA PRO A 289 -16.83 -21.58 1.13
C PRO A 289 -16.91 -22.36 -0.19
N GLY A 290 -15.79 -22.90 -0.65
CA GLY A 290 -15.66 -23.47 -1.99
C GLY A 290 -14.42 -24.36 -2.13
N GLN A 291 -14.22 -24.91 -3.33
CA GLN A 291 -13.12 -25.84 -3.58
C GLN A 291 -11.80 -25.09 -3.83
N VAL A 292 -10.77 -25.49 -3.10
CA VAL A 292 -9.37 -25.09 -3.35
C VAL A 292 -8.59 -26.32 -3.81
N LEU A 293 -8.01 -26.25 -5.00
CA LEU A 293 -7.18 -27.32 -5.56
C LEU A 293 -5.83 -26.73 -5.97
N ASP A 294 -4.74 -27.26 -5.42
CA ASP A 294 -3.36 -26.82 -5.69
C ASP A 294 -3.19 -25.28 -5.52
N GLY A 295 -3.79 -24.73 -4.48
CA GLY A 295 -3.75 -23.28 -4.18
C GLY A 295 -4.65 -22.42 -5.08
N VAL A 296 -5.43 -23.03 -5.98
CA VAL A 296 -6.37 -22.32 -6.87
C VAL A 296 -7.79 -22.48 -6.33
N TYR A 297 -8.43 -21.36 -6.01
CA TYR A 297 -9.84 -21.29 -5.71
C TYR A 297 -10.66 -21.31 -7.01
N ARG A 298 -11.53 -22.33 -7.16
CA ARG A 298 -12.33 -22.56 -8.37
C ARG A 298 -13.81 -22.61 -8.01
N ASP A 299 -14.43 -21.44 -7.94
CA ASP A 299 -15.88 -21.32 -7.80
C ASP A 299 -16.39 -20.14 -8.64
N SER A 300 -17.55 -20.32 -9.26
CA SER A 300 -18.24 -19.24 -9.97
C SER A 300 -18.78 -18.14 -9.06
N ALA A 301 -18.85 -18.39 -7.74
CA ALA A 301 -19.40 -17.45 -6.77
C ALA A 301 -18.38 -16.40 -6.27
N VAL A 302 -17.16 -16.35 -6.86
CA VAL A 302 -16.22 -15.24 -6.62
C VAL A 302 -16.86 -13.93 -7.01
N SER A 303 -16.78 -12.94 -6.13
CA SER A 303 -17.31 -11.60 -6.38
C SER A 303 -16.37 -10.54 -5.83
N THR A 304 -16.42 -9.33 -6.40
CA THR A 304 -15.69 -8.18 -5.87
C THR A 304 -16.52 -7.52 -4.78
N VAL A 305 -16.01 -7.47 -3.54
CA VAL A 305 -16.68 -6.81 -2.42
C VAL A 305 -16.31 -5.33 -2.33
N ALA A 306 -15.07 -4.97 -2.71
CA ALA A 306 -14.62 -3.59 -2.70
C ALA A 306 -13.60 -3.31 -3.81
N PRO A 307 -13.53 -2.07 -4.31
CA PRO A 307 -12.59 -1.69 -5.37
C PRO A 307 -11.14 -1.49 -4.87
N HIS A 308 -10.89 -1.60 -3.56
CA HIS A 308 -9.55 -1.52 -2.93
C HIS A 308 -9.67 -1.78 -1.42
N LEU A 309 -8.52 -1.92 -0.73
CA LEU A 309 -8.49 -2.24 0.70
C LEU A 309 -9.17 -1.18 1.58
N VAL A 310 -8.98 0.12 1.33
CA VAL A 310 -9.70 1.17 2.09
C VAL A 310 -11.22 1.00 1.97
N GLY A 311 -11.74 0.72 0.78
CA GLY A 311 -13.18 0.54 0.59
C GLY A 311 -13.71 -0.65 1.39
N PHE A 312 -12.96 -1.75 1.44
CA PHE A 312 -13.30 -2.91 2.27
C PHE A 312 -13.25 -2.57 3.77
N LEU A 313 -12.22 -1.87 4.23
CA LEU A 313 -12.08 -1.47 5.62
C LEU A 313 -13.20 -0.51 6.05
N ASP A 314 -13.58 0.44 5.19
CA ASP A 314 -14.70 1.35 5.43
C ASP A 314 -16.03 0.59 5.50
N LEU A 315 -16.25 -0.38 4.62
CA LEU A 315 -17.42 -1.27 4.67
C LEU A 315 -17.47 -2.08 5.96
N LEU A 316 -16.34 -2.66 6.40
CA LEU A 316 -16.25 -3.43 7.64
C LEU A 316 -16.55 -2.57 8.88
N ARG A 317 -16.02 -1.35 8.91
CA ARG A 317 -16.30 -0.41 10.00
C ARG A 317 -17.77 0.03 9.99
N ALA A 318 -18.34 0.32 8.82
CA ALA A 318 -19.75 0.66 8.71
C ALA A 318 -20.64 -0.49 9.18
N ALA A 319 -20.36 -1.72 8.76
CA ALA A 319 -21.08 -2.92 9.19
C ALA A 319 -20.98 -3.13 10.71
N THR A 320 -19.80 -2.88 11.28
CA THR A 320 -19.60 -2.94 12.74
C THR A 320 -20.42 -1.87 13.46
N ARG A 321 -20.40 -0.62 12.99
CA ARG A 321 -21.19 0.47 13.58
C ARG A 321 -22.69 0.19 13.51
N ASP A 322 -23.18 -0.29 12.37
CA ASP A 322 -24.59 -0.62 12.21
C ASP A 322 -24.99 -1.80 13.09
N HIS A 323 -24.14 -2.82 13.23
CA HIS A 323 -24.36 -3.90 14.19
C HIS A 323 -24.43 -3.38 15.62
N VAL A 324 -23.50 -2.51 16.01
CA VAL A 324 -23.47 -1.92 17.35
C VAL A 324 -24.74 -1.11 17.63
N ARG A 325 -25.23 -0.36 16.64
CA ARG A 325 -26.38 0.53 16.80
C ARG A 325 -27.73 -0.20 16.72
N THR A 326 -27.83 -1.24 15.90
CA THR A 326 -29.13 -1.84 15.53
C THR A 326 -29.25 -3.32 15.87
N GLY A 327 -28.14 -3.99 16.20
CA GLY A 327 -28.07 -5.44 16.35
C GLY A 327 -28.14 -6.23 15.04
N VAL A 328 -28.24 -5.55 13.89
CA VAL A 328 -28.30 -6.17 12.55
C VAL A 328 -27.00 -5.85 11.81
N THR A 329 -26.38 -6.87 11.22
CA THR A 329 -25.19 -6.70 10.36
C THR A 329 -25.56 -6.96 8.90
N PRO A 330 -25.30 -6.03 7.98
CA PRO A 330 -25.26 -6.35 6.56
C PRO A 330 -24.09 -7.30 6.28
N GLY A 331 -24.29 -8.32 5.43
CA GLY A 331 -23.19 -9.17 4.98
C GLY A 331 -22.17 -8.39 4.13
N LEU A 332 -20.89 -8.78 4.23
CA LEU A 332 -19.79 -8.30 3.39
C LEU A 332 -19.47 -9.33 2.32
#